data_AF-A0AAU7QBQ8-F1
#
_entry.id   AF-A0AAU7QBQ8-F1
#
_cell.length_a   1.000
_cell.length_b   1.000
_cell.length_c   1.000
_cell.angle_alpha   90.00
_cell.angle_beta   90.00
_cell.angle_gamma   90.00
#
_symmetry.space_group_name_H-M   'P 1'
#
loop_
_entity.id
_entity.type
_entity.pdbx_description
1 polymer ?
#
loop_
_entity_poly.entity_id
_entity_poly.type
_entity_poly.pdbx_seq_one_letter_code
_entity_poly.pdbx_strand_id
1 'polypeptide(L)'
;MRCALRVPRGWTACVTRGRKPPRSWKGSAAEQAIDLDNITEATVIFEGTATESSLRYPKNANVTAAVALSGIGFNDTHVQLIADPAVDKNIHEIHAKGSFGEMFVRLSNNSLPDNPKTSWLAALSIEEAILKQIETFIF
;
A
#
# COMPACT_ATOMS: atom_id res chain seq x y z
N MET A 1 -20.15 19.96 4.45
CA MET A 1 -19.12 20.09 5.50
C MET A 1 -17.75 19.91 4.87
N ARG A 2 -16.96 20.98 4.76
CA ARG A 2 -15.60 20.91 4.23
C ARG A 2 -14.67 20.42 5.35
N CYS A 3 -14.09 19.24 5.19
CA CYS A 3 -13.01 18.75 6.04
C CYS A 3 -11.75 19.57 5.72
N ALA A 4 -11.62 20.74 6.34
CA ALA A 4 -10.37 21.45 6.45
C ALA A 4 -9.80 21.08 7.83
N LEU A 5 -8.74 20.27 7.88
CA LEU A 5 -7.80 20.13 9.00
C LEU A 5 -6.80 19.00 8.73
N ARG A 6 -5.81 19.24 7.86
CA ARG A 6 -4.46 18.72 8.09
C ARG A 6 -3.47 19.64 7.41
N VAL A 7 -2.63 20.29 8.21
CA VAL A 7 -1.43 20.96 7.74
C VAL A 7 -0.59 19.90 7.02
N PRO A 8 -0.12 20.11 5.78
CA PRO A 8 0.76 19.17 5.13
C PRO A 8 1.97 18.98 6.05
N ARG A 9 2.23 17.73 6.49
CA ARG A 9 3.28 17.37 7.47
C ARG A 9 4.69 17.49 6.90
N GLY A 10 4.93 18.53 6.10
CA GLY A 10 6.13 18.73 5.31
C GLY A 10 6.13 17.99 3.98
N TRP A 11 5.22 17.04 3.72
CA TRP A 11 5.20 16.26 2.46
C TRP A 11 4.73 17.12 1.29
N THR A 12 5.39 16.99 0.15
CA THR A 12 5.07 17.68 -1.11
C THR A 12 4.85 16.71 -2.28
N ALA A 13 5.35 15.48 -2.18
CA ALA A 13 5.08 14.42 -3.15
C ALA A 13 5.13 13.05 -2.46
N CYS A 14 4.30 12.11 -2.94
CA CYS A 14 4.30 10.74 -2.48
C CYS A 14 3.92 9.79 -3.62
N VAL A 15 4.73 8.74 -3.79
CA VAL A 15 4.42 7.58 -4.62
C VAL A 15 4.43 6.34 -3.75
N THR A 16 3.36 5.56 -3.79
CA THR A 16 3.30 4.23 -3.18
C THR A 16 3.23 3.16 -4.26
N ARG A 17 3.98 2.08 -4.09
CA ARG A 17 3.97 0.92 -5.00
C ARG A 17 3.61 -0.33 -4.23
N GLY A 18 2.57 -1.03 -4.68
CA GLY A 18 2.19 -2.34 -4.18
C GLY A 18 2.56 -3.41 -5.21
N ARG A 19 3.51 -4.27 -4.89
CA ARG A 19 3.97 -5.36 -5.76
C ARG A 19 3.66 -6.69 -5.11
N LYS A 20 2.98 -7.57 -5.85
CA LYS A 20 2.60 -8.92 -5.38
C LYS A 20 2.76 -9.94 -6.50
N PRO A 21 2.89 -11.24 -6.15
CA PRO A 21 2.81 -12.31 -7.14
C PRO A 21 1.48 -12.24 -7.92
N PRO A 22 1.42 -12.63 -9.22
CA PRO A 22 0.19 -12.53 -10.01
C PRO A 22 -1.03 -13.21 -9.37
N ARG A 23 -0.82 -14.39 -8.75
CA ARG A 23 -1.86 -15.12 -8.00
C ARG A 23 -2.54 -14.31 -6.89
N SER A 24 -1.85 -13.35 -6.28
CA SER A 24 -2.39 -12.51 -5.21
C SER A 24 -3.37 -11.45 -5.73
N TRP A 25 -3.38 -11.20 -7.04
CA TRP A 25 -4.29 -10.28 -7.71
C TRP A 25 -5.57 -10.94 -8.24
N LYS A 26 -5.68 -12.28 -8.21
CA LYS A 26 -6.90 -13.00 -8.64
C LYS A 26 -8.13 -12.58 -7.82
N GLY A 27 -9.27 -12.44 -8.49
CA GLY A 27 -10.51 -11.91 -7.91
C GLY A 27 -10.46 -10.40 -7.60
N SER A 28 -9.57 -9.65 -8.25
CA SER A 28 -9.54 -8.18 -8.26
C SER A 28 -9.79 -7.64 -9.67
N ALA A 29 -9.92 -6.32 -9.81
CA ALA A 29 -10.09 -5.68 -11.12
C ALA A 29 -8.96 -5.98 -12.12
N ALA A 30 -7.79 -6.45 -11.65
CA ALA A 30 -6.68 -6.82 -12.52
C ALA A 30 -6.96 -8.09 -13.36
N GLU A 31 -7.69 -9.05 -12.80
CA GLU A 31 -8.04 -10.31 -13.49
C GLU A 31 -8.97 -10.08 -14.69
N GLN A 32 -9.68 -8.94 -14.70
CA GLN A 32 -10.53 -8.52 -15.83
C GLN A 32 -9.74 -7.77 -16.91
N ALA A 33 -8.54 -7.28 -16.58
CA ALA A 33 -7.76 -6.42 -17.45
C ALA A 33 -6.56 -7.14 -18.07
N ILE A 34 -5.97 -8.12 -17.38
CA ILE A 34 -4.75 -8.82 -17.79
C ILE A 34 -4.86 -10.30 -17.42
N ASP A 35 -4.32 -11.16 -18.28
CA ASP A 35 -4.16 -12.58 -17.98
C ASP A 35 -3.05 -12.80 -16.94
N LEU A 36 -3.45 -12.92 -15.68
CA LEU A 36 -2.56 -13.08 -14.53
C LEU A 36 -1.78 -14.40 -14.54
N ASP A 37 -2.24 -15.42 -15.27
CA ASP A 37 -1.58 -16.74 -15.29
C ASP A 37 -0.39 -16.79 -16.25
N ASN A 38 -0.34 -15.87 -17.23
CA ASN A 38 0.68 -15.83 -18.28
C ASN A 38 1.59 -14.59 -18.22
N ILE A 39 1.61 -13.87 -17.10
CA ILE A 39 2.55 -12.75 -16.89
C ILE A 39 3.98 -13.29 -16.77
N THR A 40 4.88 -12.86 -17.66
CA THR A 40 6.30 -13.27 -17.68
C THR A 40 7.24 -12.21 -17.11
N GLU A 41 6.79 -10.97 -16.94
CA GLU A 41 7.57 -9.87 -16.39
C GLU A 41 6.72 -8.95 -15.50
N ALA A 42 7.38 -8.14 -14.66
CA ALA A 42 6.69 -7.22 -13.77
C ALA A 42 5.78 -6.25 -14.56
N THR A 43 4.48 -6.34 -14.32
CA THR A 43 3.45 -5.62 -15.08
C THR A 43 2.68 -4.68 -14.17
N VAL A 44 2.59 -3.40 -14.53
CA VAL A 44 1.75 -2.42 -13.84
C VAL A 44 0.29 -2.68 -14.21
N ILE A 45 -0.50 -3.12 -13.23
CA ILE A 45 -1.93 -3.44 -13.40
C ILE A 45 -2.83 -2.24 -13.09
N PHE A 46 -2.26 -1.22 -12.44
CA PHE A 46 -2.93 0.03 -12.13
C PHE A 46 -1.90 1.13 -11.87
N GLU A 47 -2.20 2.31 -12.39
CA GLU A 47 -1.50 3.55 -12.07
C GLU A 47 -2.53 4.68 -11.94
N GLY A 48 -2.42 5.49 -10.89
CA GLY A 48 -3.35 6.58 -10.62
C GLY A 48 -3.27 7.06 -9.17
N THR A 49 -4.28 7.79 -8.73
CA THR A 49 -4.35 8.35 -7.37
C THR A 49 -4.74 7.31 -6.33
N ALA A 50 -4.48 7.60 -5.06
CA ALA A 50 -4.94 6.79 -3.94
C ALA A 50 -6.47 6.72 -3.86
N THR A 51 -7.19 7.77 -4.27
CA THR A 51 -8.65 7.75 -4.42
C THR A 51 -9.09 6.66 -5.40
N GLU A 52 -8.57 6.70 -6.63
CA GLU A 52 -8.94 5.75 -7.69
C GLU A 52 -8.54 4.32 -7.35
N SER A 53 -7.33 4.15 -6.80
CA SER A 53 -6.84 2.84 -6.34
C SER A 53 -7.75 2.25 -5.28
N SER A 54 -8.21 3.07 -4.32
CA SER A 54 -9.08 2.61 -3.23
C SER A 54 -10.46 2.18 -3.72
N LEU A 55 -10.98 2.85 -4.74
CA LEU A 55 -12.26 2.50 -5.35
C LEU A 55 -12.16 1.24 -6.22
N ARG A 56 -11.08 1.11 -7.01
CA ARG A 56 -10.93 0.01 -7.98
C ARG A 56 -10.35 -1.27 -7.36
N TYR A 57 -9.52 -1.14 -6.34
CA TYR A 57 -8.84 -2.23 -5.66
C TYR A 57 -9.06 -2.21 -4.13
N PRO A 58 -10.31 -2.20 -3.64
CA PRO A 58 -10.61 -1.98 -2.22
C PRO A 58 -9.95 -3.00 -1.29
N LYS A 59 -9.80 -4.25 -1.73
CA LYS A 59 -9.13 -5.32 -0.97
C LYS A 59 -7.61 -5.18 -0.87
N ASN A 60 -6.99 -4.26 -1.62
CA ASN A 60 -5.54 -4.04 -1.66
C ASN A 60 -5.14 -2.60 -1.29
N ALA A 61 -6.10 -1.76 -0.89
CA ALA A 61 -5.90 -0.33 -0.71
C ALA A 61 -5.40 0.08 0.68
N ASN A 62 -5.35 -0.83 1.66
CA ASN A 62 -5.09 -0.46 3.06
C ASN A 62 -3.78 0.31 3.27
N VAL A 63 -2.67 -0.13 2.67
CA VAL A 63 -1.38 0.57 2.78
C VAL A 63 -1.44 1.93 2.09
N THR A 64 -2.00 1.98 0.88
CA THR A 64 -2.21 3.22 0.14
C THR A 64 -3.05 4.23 0.92
N ALA A 65 -4.15 3.78 1.53
CA ALA A 65 -5.03 4.61 2.35
C ALA A 65 -4.30 5.11 3.60
N ALA A 66 -3.54 4.25 4.30
CA ALA A 66 -2.76 4.66 5.46
C ALA A 66 -1.70 5.72 5.12
N VAL A 67 -1.03 5.58 3.97
CA VAL A 67 -0.06 6.56 3.46
C VAL A 67 -0.76 7.87 3.09
N ALA A 68 -1.86 7.81 2.34
CA ALA A 68 -2.62 8.99 1.96
C ALA A 68 -3.16 9.76 3.17
N LEU A 69 -3.70 9.05 4.18
CA LEU A 69 -4.16 9.64 5.44
C LEU A 69 -3.01 10.32 6.18
N SER A 70 -1.81 9.71 6.18
CA SER A 70 -0.64 10.19 6.93
C SER A 70 0.15 11.30 6.23
N GLY A 71 0.11 11.33 4.90
CA GLY A 71 0.89 12.22 4.04
C GLY A 71 0.07 13.36 3.44
N ILE A 72 0.07 13.44 2.11
CA ILE A 72 -0.48 14.55 1.31
C ILE A 72 -1.95 14.38 0.91
N GLY A 73 -2.64 13.36 1.41
CA GLY A 73 -4.04 13.09 1.06
C GLY A 73 -4.22 12.18 -0.15
N PHE A 74 -5.47 11.76 -0.38
CA PHE A 74 -5.80 10.71 -1.34
C PHE A 74 -5.69 11.11 -2.81
N ASN A 75 -5.98 12.37 -3.13
CA ASN A 75 -5.90 12.83 -4.52
C ASN A 75 -4.46 13.11 -4.96
N ASP A 76 -3.60 13.50 -4.02
CA ASP A 76 -2.22 13.90 -4.32
C ASP A 76 -1.21 12.74 -4.13
N THR A 77 -1.62 11.62 -3.51
CA THR A 77 -0.78 10.42 -3.39
C THR A 77 -0.90 9.57 -4.65
N HIS A 78 0.22 9.39 -5.37
CA HIS A 78 0.28 8.54 -6.55
C HIS A 78 0.51 7.08 -6.19
N VAL A 79 -0.08 6.16 -6.96
CA VAL A 79 -0.10 4.73 -6.69
C VAL A 79 0.23 3.95 -7.93
N GLN A 80 1.10 2.94 -7.78
CA GLN A 80 1.28 1.89 -8.77
C GLN A 80 1.00 0.53 -8.12
N LEU A 81 0.18 -0.30 -8.75
CA LEU A 81 0.02 -1.70 -8.38
C LEU A 81 0.66 -2.58 -9.45
N ILE A 82 1.41 -3.58 -9.02
CA ILE A 82 2.28 -4.37 -9.89
C ILE A 82 2.05 -5.86 -9.63
N ALA A 83 1.74 -6.59 -10.68
CA ALA A 83 1.80 -8.05 -10.73
C ALA A 83 3.19 -8.46 -11.19
N ASP A 84 3.94 -9.17 -10.35
CA ASP A 84 5.33 -9.53 -10.64
C ASP A 84 5.58 -11.03 -10.39
N PRO A 85 5.85 -11.83 -11.43
CA PRO A 85 6.10 -13.26 -11.29
C PRO A 85 7.43 -13.59 -10.59
N ALA A 86 8.36 -12.63 -10.47
CA ALA A 86 9.66 -12.84 -9.84
C ALA A 86 9.64 -12.67 -8.31
N VAL A 87 8.51 -12.29 -7.71
CA VAL A 87 8.38 -12.14 -6.26
C VAL A 87 7.44 -13.18 -5.69
N ASP A 88 7.74 -13.62 -4.46
CA ASP A 88 6.93 -14.52 -3.66
C ASP A 88 6.26 -13.82 -2.46
N LYS A 89 6.62 -12.55 -2.22
CA LYS A 89 6.21 -11.72 -1.08
C LYS A 89 5.35 -10.52 -1.48
N ASN A 90 4.62 -9.98 -0.50
CA ASN A 90 3.89 -8.71 -0.65
C ASN A 90 4.85 -7.55 -0.37
N ILE A 91 5.24 -6.84 -1.43
CA ILE A 91 6.18 -5.73 -1.34
C ILE A 91 5.40 -4.41 -1.38
N HIS A 92 5.68 -3.55 -0.41
CA HIS A 92 5.19 -2.18 -0.37
C HIS A 92 6.35 -1.22 -0.36
N GLU A 93 6.33 -0.26 -1.27
CA GLU A 93 7.35 0.78 -1.39
C GLU A 93 6.68 2.14 -1.25
N ILE A 94 7.28 3.02 -0.46
CA ILE A 94 6.80 4.39 -0.27
C ILE A 94 7.98 5.30 -0.55
N HIS A 95 7.78 6.22 -1.48
CA HIS A 95 8.74 7.26 -1.82
C HIS A 95 8.09 8.61 -1.59
N ALA A 96 8.57 9.35 -0.60
CA ALA A 96 8.02 10.63 -0.21
C ALA A 96 9.09 11.73 -0.25
N LYS A 97 8.66 12.94 -0.60
CA LYS A 97 9.48 14.14 -0.58
C LYS A 97 8.79 15.24 0.21
N GLY A 98 9.56 16.16 0.75
CA GLY A 98 9.04 17.25 1.54
C GLY A 98 10.08 18.23 2.05
N SER A 99 9.66 19.17 2.89
CA SER A 99 10.58 20.05 3.62
C SER A 99 11.54 19.29 4.55
N PHE A 100 11.19 18.05 4.91
CA PHE A 100 12.05 17.12 5.65
C PHE A 100 13.11 16.43 4.77
N GLY A 101 13.12 16.67 3.45
CA GLY A 101 13.99 15.98 2.49
C GLY A 101 13.26 14.86 1.74
N GLU A 102 13.88 13.68 1.69
CA GLU A 102 13.41 12.53 0.92
C GLU A 102 13.41 11.28 1.79
N MET A 103 12.34 10.49 1.72
CA MET A 103 12.17 9.25 2.45
C MET A 103 11.83 8.12 1.49
N PHE A 104 12.54 7.00 1.63
CA PHE A 104 12.22 5.75 0.96
C PHE A 104 12.02 4.64 1.98
N VAL A 105 10.90 3.94 1.89
CA VAL A 105 10.57 2.77 2.72
C VAL A 105 10.27 1.61 1.78
N ARG A 106 10.86 0.44 2.04
CA ARG A 106 10.52 -0.81 1.36
C ARG A 106 10.27 -1.91 2.38
N LEU A 107 9.07 -2.46 2.35
CA LEU A 107 8.64 -3.57 3.20
C LEU A 107 8.44 -4.80 2.32
N SER A 108 9.17 -5.88 2.60
CA SER A 108 9.00 -7.17 1.91
C SER A 108 8.39 -8.17 2.87
N ASN A 109 7.08 -8.36 2.76
CA ASN A 109 6.29 -9.06 3.77
C ASN A 109 5.99 -10.50 3.39
N ASN A 110 6.14 -11.39 4.37
CA ASN A 110 5.52 -12.71 4.30
C ASN A 110 4.00 -12.58 4.40
N SER A 111 3.29 -13.35 3.59
CA SER A 111 1.84 -13.41 3.66
C SER A 111 1.36 -14.26 4.83
N LEU A 112 0.12 -14.03 5.26
CA LEU A 112 -0.56 -14.92 6.21
C LEU A 112 -0.81 -16.29 5.54
N PRO A 113 -0.67 -17.42 6.27
CA PRO A 113 -0.92 -18.76 5.73
C PRO A 113 -2.33 -18.91 5.15
N ASP A 114 -3.35 -18.42 5.86
CA ASP A 114 -4.76 -18.59 5.47
C ASP A 114 -5.27 -17.51 4.51
N ASN A 115 -4.50 -16.43 4.34
CA ASN A 115 -4.85 -15.33 3.44
C ASN A 115 -3.60 -14.75 2.76
N PRO A 116 -3.18 -15.32 1.61
CA PRO A 116 -1.96 -14.90 0.93
C PRO A 116 -1.99 -13.44 0.44
N LYS A 117 -3.16 -12.81 0.39
CA LYS A 117 -3.34 -11.41 -0.03
C LYS A 117 -2.94 -10.40 1.05
N THR A 118 -2.83 -10.84 2.30
CA THR A 118 -2.54 -10.02 3.48
C THR A 118 -1.19 -10.39 4.09
N SER A 119 -0.46 -9.37 4.57
CA SER A 119 0.87 -9.49 5.19
C SER A 119 0.79 -9.73 6.70
N TRP A 120 1.74 -10.49 7.27
CA TRP A 120 1.89 -10.67 8.72
C TRP A 120 2.03 -9.34 9.48
N LEU A 121 2.80 -8.38 8.95
CA LEU A 121 3.00 -7.07 9.59
C LEU A 121 1.68 -6.31 9.81
N ALA A 122 0.63 -6.56 9.03
CA ALA A 122 -0.66 -5.92 9.26
C ALA A 122 -1.29 -6.40 10.58
N ALA A 123 -1.23 -7.71 10.86
CA ALA A 123 -1.73 -8.26 12.12
C ALA A 123 -0.88 -7.80 13.31
N LEU A 124 0.44 -7.89 13.18
CA LEU A 124 1.38 -7.45 14.21
C LEU A 124 1.25 -5.94 14.52
N SER A 125 0.93 -5.10 13.52
CA SER A 125 0.70 -3.67 13.77
C SER A 125 -0.52 -3.39 14.65
N ILE A 126 -1.55 -4.25 14.59
CA ILE A 126 -2.74 -4.12 15.42
C ILE A 126 -2.44 -4.59 16.83
N GLU A 127 -1.75 -5.73 16.98
CA GLU A 127 -1.26 -6.22 18.27
C GLU A 127 -0.43 -5.15 18.99
N GLU A 128 0.55 -4.57 18.29
CA GLU A 128 1.38 -3.49 18.80
C GLU A 128 0.57 -2.24 19.20
N ALA A 129 -0.43 -1.86 18.39
CA ALA A 129 -1.29 -0.73 18.72
C ALA A 129 -2.12 -0.98 19.99
N ILE A 130 -2.57 -2.20 20.22
CA ILE A 130 -3.29 -2.60 21.44
C ILE A 130 -2.33 -2.58 22.63
N LEU A 131 -1.14 -3.19 22.50
CA LEU A 131 -0.12 -3.20 23.55
C LEU A 131 0.24 -1.78 23.99
N LYS A 132 0.46 -0.86 23.05
CA LYS A 132 0.71 0.56 23.34
C LYS A 132 -0.43 1.28 24.06
N GLN A 133 -1.66 0.81 23.92
CA GLN A 133 -2.82 1.40 24.58
C GLN A 133 -2.99 0.88 26.03
N ILE A 134 -2.49 -0.31 26.33
CA ILE A 134 -2.67 -0.98 27.64
C ILE A 134 -1.40 -0.95 28.50
N GLU A 135 -0.22 -0.94 27.89
CA GLU A 135 1.08 -0.88 28.57
C GLU A 135 1.66 0.54 28.49
N THR A 136 2.22 1.04 29.60
CA THR A 136 2.91 2.34 29.64
C THR A 136 4.35 2.22 29.11
N PHE A 137 4.55 1.51 28.00
CA PHE A 137 5.85 1.43 27.33
C PHE A 137 5.69 1.94 25.90
N ILE A 138 6.34 3.06 25.60
CA ILE A 138 6.29 3.70 24.29
C ILE A 138 7.70 3.65 23.70
N PHE A 139 7.91 2.72 22.78
CA PHE A 139 8.95 2.81 21.75
C PHE A 139 8.34 2.48 20.40
#